data_AF-A0A8S3JQN4-F1
#
_entry.id   AF-A0A8S3JQN4-F1
#
_cell.length_a   1.000
_cell.length_b   1.000
_cell.length_c   1.000
_cell.angle_alpha   90.00
_cell.angle_beta   90.00
_cell.angle_gamma   90.00
#
_symmetry.space_group_name_H-M   'P 1'
#
loop_
_entity.id
_entity.type
_entity.pdbx_description
1 polymer ?
#
loop_
_entity_poly.entity_id
_entity_poly.type
_entity_poly.pdbx_seq_one_letter_code
_entity_poly.pdbx_strand_id
1 'polypeptide(L)'
;LPLLCINCTLSYKTETDQIVETDSDAPWDSAVMQDVYGYEGYLRMRKVFESFVHIAQYDQRIIQLVLITLVLTKGFATGDGEPEPILNDTMAVYRAQSYYTELLWRYIETVHGPVKAVDIWGKIITHLITWQTLFKQLRESVEQSLLFSDKTELLPLMKSLFHIS
;
A
#
# COMPACT_ATOMS: atom_id res chain seq x y z
N LEU A 1 3.72 -5.38 2.38
CA LEU A 1 2.29 -5.24 2.76
C LEU A 1 1.51 -4.25 1.88
N PRO A 2 1.88 -2.97 1.72
CA PRO A 2 1.09 -1.99 0.95
C PRO A 2 0.73 -2.43 -0.46
N LEU A 3 1.73 -2.92 -1.19
CA LEU A 3 1.57 -3.45 -2.53
C LEU A 3 0.73 -4.73 -2.54
N LEU A 4 0.84 -5.56 -1.51
CA LEU A 4 0.06 -6.80 -1.36
C LEU A 4 -1.43 -6.47 -1.20
N CYS A 5 -1.74 -5.53 -0.29
CA CYS A 5 -3.12 -5.07 -0.07
C CYS A 5 -3.70 -4.43 -1.32
N ILE A 6 -2.97 -3.53 -1.98
CA ILE A 6 -3.52 -2.85 -3.15
C ILE A 6 -3.54 -3.82 -4.37
N ASN A 7 -2.61 -4.77 -4.47
CA ASN A 7 -2.66 -5.81 -5.49
C ASN A 7 -3.88 -6.73 -5.31
N CYS A 8 -4.27 -7.07 -4.08
CA CYS A 8 -5.51 -7.82 -3.83
C CYS A 8 -6.76 -7.09 -4.33
N THR A 9 -6.75 -5.75 -4.43
CA THR A 9 -7.87 -5.01 -5.03
C THR A 9 -7.97 -5.20 -6.55
N LEU A 10 -6.91 -5.62 -7.22
CA LEU A 10 -6.95 -5.96 -8.65
C LEU A 10 -7.69 -7.27 -8.94
N SER A 11 -7.70 -8.18 -7.97
CA SER A 11 -8.39 -9.47 -8.09
C SER A 11 -9.80 -9.45 -7.48
N TYR A 12 -10.28 -8.27 -7.09
CA TYR A 12 -11.64 -8.06 -6.64
C TYR A 12 -12.62 -8.18 -7.80
N LYS A 13 -13.58 -9.11 -7.69
CA LYS A 13 -14.67 -9.28 -8.66
C LYS A 13 -15.92 -8.58 -8.17
N THR A 14 -16.33 -7.55 -8.91
CA THR A 14 -17.54 -6.77 -8.64
C THR A 14 -18.81 -7.62 -8.72
N GLU A 15 -18.83 -8.67 -9.53
CA GLU A 15 -19.98 -9.56 -9.75
C GLU A 15 -20.27 -10.46 -8.55
N THR A 16 -19.24 -10.86 -7.81
CA THR A 16 -19.34 -11.80 -6.69
C THR A 16 -19.09 -11.15 -5.34
N ASP A 17 -18.77 -9.85 -5.31
CA ASP A 17 -18.34 -9.10 -4.12
C ASP A 17 -17.22 -9.82 -3.34
N GLN A 18 -16.31 -10.45 -4.08
CA GLN A 18 -15.26 -11.30 -3.52
C GLN A 18 -13.92 -10.97 -4.16
N ILE A 19 -12.88 -10.98 -3.34
CA ILE A 19 -11.50 -11.04 -3.82
C ILE A 19 -11.28 -12.48 -4.26
N VAL A 20 -11.14 -12.70 -5.56
CA VAL A 20 -10.73 -14.01 -6.07
C VAL A 20 -9.23 -14.06 -5.97
N GLU A 21 -8.70 -14.90 -5.09
CA GLU A 21 -7.26 -15.13 -4.98
C GLU A 21 -6.74 -15.68 -6.31
N THR A 22 -6.15 -14.80 -7.11
CA THR A 22 -5.40 -15.18 -8.31
C THR A 22 -4.04 -15.67 -7.84
N ASP A 23 -3.78 -16.99 -7.85
CA ASP A 23 -2.48 -17.68 -7.63
C ASP A 23 -1.40 -16.77 -7.02
N SER A 24 -1.68 -16.26 -5.82
CA SER A 24 -0.83 -15.32 -5.12
C SER A 24 -0.09 -16.16 -4.10
N ASP A 25 1.24 -16.21 -4.21
CA ASP A 25 2.11 -16.86 -3.22
C ASP A 25 1.94 -16.29 -1.79
N ALA A 26 1.12 -15.24 -1.61
CA ALA A 26 0.67 -14.72 -0.34
C ALA A 26 -0.84 -14.36 -0.37
N PRO A 27 -1.75 -15.27 0.04
CA PRO A 27 -3.17 -14.97 0.20
C PRO A 27 -3.43 -14.00 1.38
N TRP A 28 -4.48 -13.19 1.29
CA TRP A 28 -4.89 -12.29 2.37
C TRP A 28 -5.64 -13.08 3.45
N ASP A 29 -4.90 -13.58 4.44
CA ASP A 29 -5.50 -14.31 5.57
C ASP A 29 -5.89 -13.34 6.70
N SER A 30 -7.20 -13.14 6.86
CA SER A 30 -7.76 -12.26 7.90
C SER A 30 -7.48 -12.74 9.33
N ALA A 31 -7.35 -14.06 9.55
CA ALA A 31 -7.06 -14.61 10.88
C ALA A 31 -5.61 -14.32 11.27
N VAL A 32 -4.67 -14.57 10.35
CA VAL A 32 -3.25 -14.26 10.55
C VAL A 32 -3.05 -12.75 10.77
N MET A 33 -3.74 -11.90 10.01
CA MET A 33 -3.64 -10.44 10.21
C MET A 33 -4.17 -9.98 11.57
N GLN A 34 -5.24 -10.60 12.07
CA GLN A 34 -5.78 -10.30 13.41
C GLN A 34 -4.85 -10.79 14.51
N ASP A 35 -4.23 -11.97 14.35
CA ASP A 35 -3.29 -12.52 15.32
C ASP A 35 -2.01 -11.68 15.42
N VAL A 36 -1.50 -11.19 14.28
CA VAL A 36 -0.25 -10.41 14.23
C VAL A 36 -0.45 -8.96 14.68
N TYR A 37 -1.53 -8.31 14.24
CA TYR A 37 -1.71 -6.86 14.41
C TYR A 37 -2.83 -6.49 15.39
N GLY A 38 -3.50 -7.48 15.98
CA GLY A 38 -4.67 -7.29 16.82
C GLY A 38 -5.91 -6.89 16.03
N TYR A 39 -7.07 -7.02 16.68
CA TYR A 39 -8.37 -6.69 16.09
C TYR A 39 -8.47 -5.23 15.62
N GLU A 40 -7.92 -4.29 16.39
CA GLU A 40 -7.94 -2.87 16.03
C GLU A 40 -7.06 -2.56 14.81
N GLY A 41 -5.84 -3.12 14.76
CA GLY A 41 -4.94 -2.98 13.62
C GLY A 41 -5.56 -3.55 12.35
N TYR A 42 -6.17 -4.73 12.45
CA TYR A 42 -6.92 -5.36 11.37
C TYR A 42 -8.06 -4.47 10.86
N LEU A 43 -8.91 -3.92 11.73
CA LEU A 43 -10.02 -3.05 11.32
C LEU A 43 -9.53 -1.79 10.59
N ARG A 44 -8.41 -1.20 11.05
CA ARG A 44 -7.81 -0.04 10.37
C ARG A 44 -7.27 -0.42 8.99
N MET A 45 -6.60 -1.57 8.86
CA MET A 45 -6.12 -2.08 7.57
C MET A 45 -7.27 -2.34 6.61
N ARG A 46 -8.31 -3.01 7.09
CA ARG A 46 -9.52 -3.31 6.33
C ARG A 46 -10.19 -2.04 5.82
N LYS A 47 -10.34 -1.01 6.66
CA LYS A 47 -10.96 0.27 6.26
C LYS A 47 -10.22 0.94 5.11
N VAL A 48 -8.88 0.93 5.14
CA VAL A 48 -8.10 1.51 4.05
C VAL A 48 -8.19 0.66 2.79
N PHE A 49 -8.15 -0.67 2.93
CA PHE A 49 -8.33 -1.59 1.82
C PHE A 49 -9.70 -1.41 1.12
N GLU A 50 -10.79 -1.36 1.90
CA GLU A 50 -12.15 -1.11 1.39
C GLU A 50 -12.25 0.22 0.62
N SER A 51 -11.48 1.23 1.03
CA SER A 51 -11.43 2.51 0.33
C SER A 51 -10.83 2.39 -1.08
N PHE A 52 -9.80 1.56 -1.24
CA PHE A 52 -9.23 1.25 -2.55
C PHE A 52 -10.13 0.34 -3.38
N VAL A 53 -10.81 -0.63 -2.76
CA VAL A 53 -11.81 -1.47 -3.44
C VAL A 53 -12.94 -0.62 -4.02
N HIS A 54 -13.44 0.36 -3.27
CA HIS A 54 -14.49 1.26 -3.76
C HIS A 54 -14.04 2.05 -5.00
N ILE A 55 -12.76 2.48 -5.05
CA ILE A 55 -12.19 3.13 -6.25
C ILE A 55 -12.09 2.11 -7.40
N ALA A 56 -11.65 0.89 -7.12
CA ALA A 56 -11.51 -0.19 -8.11
C ALA A 56 -12.85 -0.58 -8.76
N GLN A 57 -13.90 -0.68 -7.96
CA GLN A 57 -15.28 -0.96 -8.40
C GLN A 57 -15.78 0.07 -9.40
N TYR A 58 -15.38 1.33 -9.23
CA TYR A 58 -15.77 2.42 -10.11
C TYR A 58 -14.91 2.47 -11.38
N ASP A 59 -13.59 2.31 -11.23
CA ASP A 59 -12.64 2.28 -12.34
C ASP A 59 -11.32 1.57 -11.95
N GLN A 60 -11.18 0.31 -12.36
CA GLN A 60 -10.03 -0.53 -12.03
C GLN A 60 -8.69 0.01 -12.58
N ARG A 61 -8.72 0.80 -13.66
CA ARG A 61 -7.49 1.36 -14.27
C ARG A 61 -6.83 2.40 -13.36
N ILE A 62 -7.63 3.11 -12.57
CA ILE A 62 -7.15 4.04 -11.54
C ILE A 62 -6.27 3.29 -10.55
N ILE A 63 -6.70 2.11 -10.07
CA ILE A 63 -5.94 1.31 -9.11
C ILE A 63 -4.63 0.78 -9.71
N GLN A 64 -4.64 0.32 -10.96
CA GLN A 64 -3.42 -0.12 -11.64
C GLN A 64 -2.38 1.00 -11.72
N LEU A 65 -2.82 2.21 -12.07
CA LEU A 65 -1.94 3.39 -12.16
C LEU A 65 -1.48 3.87 -10.77
N VAL A 66 -2.34 3.78 -9.75
CA VAL A 66 -1.97 4.03 -8.34
C VAL A 66 -0.91 3.04 -7.85
N LEU A 67 -1.03 1.75 -8.19
CA LEU A 67 -0.03 0.72 -7.85
C LEU A 67 1.33 1.04 -8.45
N ILE A 68 1.38 1.37 -9.74
CA ILE A 68 2.64 1.73 -10.40
C ILE A 68 3.24 2.98 -9.75
N THR A 69 2.42 3.98 -9.48
CA THR A 69 2.86 5.22 -8.80
C THR A 69 3.42 4.91 -7.41
N LEU A 70 2.80 4.00 -6.66
CA LEU A 70 3.25 3.58 -5.33
C LEU A 70 4.56 2.80 -5.34
N VAL A 71 4.73 1.84 -6.27
CA VAL A 71 5.98 1.07 -6.41
C VAL A 71 7.16 2.02 -6.67
N LEU A 72 6.91 3.07 -7.44
CA LEU A 72 7.93 4.05 -7.82
C LEU A 72 8.08 5.20 -6.82
N THR A 73 7.20 5.30 -5.82
CA THR A 73 7.35 6.34 -4.81
C THR A 73 8.43 5.92 -3.83
N LYS A 74 9.54 6.66 -3.88
CA LYS A 74 10.62 6.56 -2.89
C LYS A 74 10.01 6.77 -1.50
N GLY A 75 10.48 5.97 -0.52
CA GLY A 75 9.93 5.87 0.83
C GLY A 75 9.25 7.14 1.33
N PHE A 76 8.00 7.02 1.72
CA PHE A 76 7.25 8.15 2.25
C PHE A 76 7.83 8.52 3.62
N ALA A 77 8.63 9.59 3.64
CA ALA A 77 9.24 10.16 4.82
C ALA A 77 8.15 10.59 5.82
N THR A 78 7.78 9.68 6.71
CA THR A 78 6.87 9.94 7.83
C THR A 78 7.65 10.21 9.12
N GLY A 79 8.95 10.48 9.04
CA GLY A 79 9.78 10.91 10.17
C GLY A 79 11.23 11.21 9.80
N ASP A 80 11.86 12.12 10.54
CA ASP A 80 13.32 12.30 10.50
C ASP A 80 14.01 11.00 10.93
N GLY A 81 15.02 10.57 10.16
CA GLY A 81 15.88 9.43 10.50
C GLY A 81 15.40 8.05 10.04
N GLU A 82 14.30 7.94 9.29
CA GLU A 82 13.93 6.65 8.69
C GLU A 82 14.85 6.28 7.52
N PRO A 83 15.35 5.03 7.46
CA PRO A 83 16.21 4.59 6.37
C PRO A 83 15.41 4.55 5.06
N GLU A 84 15.83 5.36 4.08
CA GLU A 84 15.28 5.29 2.73
C GLU A 84 15.89 4.12 1.95
N PRO A 85 15.11 3.45 1.08
CA PRO A 85 15.66 2.44 0.19
C PRO A 85 16.73 3.07 -0.72
N ILE A 86 17.92 2.46 -0.75
CA ILE A 86 19.02 2.86 -1.62
C ILE A 86 18.67 2.40 -3.03
N LEU A 87 18.43 3.35 -3.92
CA LEU A 87 18.15 3.10 -5.33
C LEU A 87 19.43 3.21 -6.15
N ASN A 88 19.69 2.21 -6.99
CA ASN A 88 20.83 2.21 -7.90
C ASN A 88 20.77 3.39 -8.90
N ASP A 89 19.57 3.73 -9.38
CA ASP A 89 19.33 4.88 -10.26
C ASP A 89 18.12 5.68 -9.77
N THR A 90 18.39 6.65 -8.89
CA THR A 90 17.34 7.52 -8.32
C THR A 90 16.67 8.37 -9.41
N MET A 91 17.41 8.76 -10.46
CA MET A 91 16.89 9.64 -11.51
C MET A 91 15.90 8.90 -12.41
N ALA A 92 16.21 7.65 -12.78
CA ALA A 92 15.29 6.82 -13.56
C ALA A 92 13.99 6.55 -12.80
N VAL A 93 14.08 6.24 -11.50
CA VAL A 93 12.89 6.01 -10.65
C VAL A 93 12.05 7.28 -10.55
N TYR A 94 12.66 8.44 -10.30
CA TYR A 94 11.95 9.72 -10.25
C TYR A 94 11.22 10.02 -11.56
N ARG A 95 11.89 9.84 -12.71
CA ARG A 95 11.27 10.05 -14.04
C ARG A 95 10.09 9.12 -14.28
N ALA A 96 10.24 7.84 -13.92
CA ALA A 96 9.15 6.89 -14.03
C ALA A 96 7.98 7.28 -13.12
N GLN A 97 8.26 7.66 -11.87
CA GLN A 97 7.25 8.11 -10.91
C GLN A 97 6.46 9.32 -11.46
N SER A 98 7.17 10.35 -11.94
CA SER A 98 6.53 11.54 -12.52
C SER A 98 5.66 11.19 -13.73
N TYR A 99 6.17 10.32 -14.62
CA TYR A 99 5.43 9.89 -15.81
C TYR A 99 4.12 9.20 -15.44
N TYR A 100 4.15 8.23 -14.52
CA TYR A 100 2.93 7.50 -14.12
C TYR A 100 1.97 8.35 -13.27
N THR A 101 2.50 9.26 -12.46
CA THR A 101 1.71 10.25 -11.71
C THR A 101 0.94 11.16 -12.67
N GLU A 102 1.61 11.68 -13.70
CA GLU A 102 0.99 12.52 -14.72
C GLU A 102 -0.02 11.74 -15.56
N LEU A 103 0.30 10.49 -15.92
CA LEU A 103 -0.61 9.60 -16.64
C LEU A 103 -1.88 9.32 -15.84
N LEU A 104 -1.77 9.05 -14.53
CA LEU A 104 -2.90 8.86 -13.63
C LEU A 104 -3.76 10.13 -13.58
N TRP A 105 -3.16 11.30 -13.38
CA TRP A 105 -3.88 12.56 -13.37
C TRP A 105 -4.66 12.79 -14.66
N ARG A 106 -3.97 12.71 -15.81
CA ARG A 106 -4.57 12.92 -17.13
C ARG A 106 -5.69 11.93 -17.42
N TYR A 107 -5.51 10.67 -17.04
CA TYR A 107 -6.52 9.64 -17.20
C TYR A 107 -7.79 10.00 -16.41
N ILE A 108 -7.65 10.33 -15.12
CA ILE A 108 -8.79 10.68 -14.27
C ILE A 108 -9.51 11.92 -14.82
N GLU A 109 -8.76 12.97 -15.18
CA GLU A 109 -9.31 14.20 -15.76
C GLU A 109 -10.07 13.95 -17.06
N THR A 110 -9.51 13.13 -17.96
CA THR A 110 -10.12 12.83 -19.26
C THR A 110 -11.40 12.01 -19.12
N VAL A 111 -11.42 11.03 -18.21
CA VAL A 111 -12.54 10.08 -18.09
C VAL A 111 -13.67 10.64 -17.21
N HIS A 112 -13.33 11.34 -16.12
CA HIS A 112 -14.29 11.74 -15.09
C HIS A 112 -14.58 13.25 -15.10
N GLY A 113 -13.83 14.02 -15.89
CA GLY A 113 -13.92 15.48 -15.94
C GLY A 113 -13.17 16.16 -14.79
N PRO A 114 -12.86 17.46 -14.92
CA PRO A 114 -11.91 18.15 -14.03
C PRO A 114 -12.37 18.22 -12.57
N VAL A 115 -13.67 18.46 -12.31
CA VAL A 115 -14.21 18.57 -10.95
C VAL A 115 -14.11 17.24 -10.22
N LYS A 116 -14.52 16.14 -10.86
CA LYS A 116 -14.49 14.81 -10.26
C LYS A 116 -13.06 14.28 -10.17
N ALA A 117 -12.18 14.70 -11.07
CA ALA A 117 -10.77 14.35 -11.01
C ALA A 117 -10.07 14.90 -9.77
N VAL A 118 -10.35 16.15 -9.39
CA VAL A 118 -9.84 16.73 -8.14
C VAL A 118 -10.31 15.92 -6.92
N ASP A 119 -11.59 15.53 -6.87
CA ASP A 119 -12.16 14.72 -5.79
C ASP A 119 -11.50 13.33 -5.70
N ILE A 120 -11.41 12.61 -6.83
CA ILE A 120 -10.77 11.29 -6.90
C ILE A 120 -9.30 11.39 -6.50
N TRP A 121 -8.57 12.38 -7.01
CA TRP A 121 -7.16 12.59 -6.71
C TRP A 121 -6.93 12.88 -5.22
N GLY A 122 -7.75 13.75 -4.63
CA GLY A 122 -7.69 14.05 -3.20
C GLY A 122 -7.95 12.81 -2.34
N LYS A 123 -8.91 11.96 -2.72
CA LYS A 123 -9.17 10.69 -2.05
C LYS A 123 -7.99 9.74 -2.17
N ILE A 124 -7.42 9.56 -3.36
CA ILE A 124 -6.22 8.74 -3.58
C ILE A 124 -5.11 9.18 -2.63
N ILE A 125 -4.70 10.46 -2.67
CA ILE A 125 -3.63 10.98 -1.80
C ILE A 125 -3.94 10.72 -0.32
N THR A 126 -5.17 11.02 0.12
CA THR A 126 -5.58 10.83 1.52
C THR A 126 -5.47 9.37 1.95
N HIS A 127 -5.92 8.44 1.10
CA HIS A 127 -5.84 7.01 1.38
C HIS A 127 -4.39 6.51 1.39
N LEU A 128 -3.54 7.00 0.49
CA LEU A 128 -2.11 6.68 0.46
C LEU A 128 -1.41 7.14 1.76
N ILE A 129 -1.64 8.39 2.19
CA ILE A 129 -1.06 8.93 3.43
C ILE A 129 -1.58 8.14 4.65
N THR A 130 -2.89 7.87 4.71
CA THR A 130 -3.48 7.09 5.80
C THR A 130 -2.85 5.70 5.89
N TRP A 131 -2.65 5.04 4.75
CA TRP A 131 -2.00 3.75 4.69
C TRP A 131 -0.55 3.78 5.18
N GLN A 132 0.20 4.82 4.82
CA GLN A 132 1.60 4.98 5.25
C GLN A 132 1.70 5.15 6.77
N THR A 133 0.88 6.03 7.33
CA THR A 133 0.80 6.23 8.79
C THR A 133 0.45 4.93 9.50
N LEU A 134 -0.51 4.17 8.95
CA LEU A 134 -0.88 2.87 9.50
C LEU A 134 0.29 1.88 9.42
N PHE A 135 0.98 1.79 8.27
CA PHE A 135 2.11 0.89 8.10
C PHE A 135 3.24 1.19 9.09
N LYS A 136 3.52 2.47 9.33
CA LYS A 136 4.48 2.90 10.37
C LYS A 136 4.05 2.42 11.76
N GLN A 137 2.81 2.66 12.15
CA GLN A 137 2.27 2.21 13.45
C GLN A 137 2.34 0.69 13.62
N LEU A 138 2.00 -0.06 12.56
CA LEU A 138 2.06 -1.53 12.58
C LEU A 138 3.49 -2.03 12.73
N ARG A 139 4.45 -1.38 12.06
CA ARG A 139 5.87 -1.69 12.19
C ARG A 139 6.39 -1.41 13.60
N GLU A 140 6.09 -0.23 14.15
CA GLU A 140 6.44 0.12 15.53
C GLU A 140 5.84 -0.87 16.54
N SER A 141 4.59 -1.29 16.33
CA SER A 141 3.95 -2.31 17.16
C SER A 141 4.70 -3.65 17.12
N VAL A 142 5.10 -4.12 15.94
CA VAL A 142 5.87 -5.37 15.80
C VAL A 142 7.23 -5.23 16.49
N GLU A 143 7.93 -4.11 16.32
CA GLU A 143 9.22 -3.87 16.97
C GLU A 143 9.14 -3.84 18.51
N GLN A 144 8.03 -3.34 19.05
CA GLN A 144 7.73 -3.31 20.49
C GLN A 144 7.32 -4.68 21.05
N SER A 145 6.67 -5.52 20.24
CA SER A 145 6.22 -6.85 20.66
C SER A 145 7.34 -7.90 20.67
N LEU A 146 8.45 -7.68 19.96
CA LEU A 146 9.56 -8.64 19.85
C LEU A 146 10.54 -8.54 21.03
N LEU A 147 10.81 -9.66 21.69
CA LEU A 147 11.90 -9.76 22.66
C LEU A 147 13.26 -9.73 21.94
N PHE A 148 14.32 -9.41 22.67
CA PHE A 148 15.68 -9.37 22.12
C PHE A 148 16.13 -10.71 21.52
N SER A 149 15.70 -11.84 22.11
CA SER A 149 15.91 -13.18 21.57
C SER A 149 15.28 -13.35 20.19
N ASP A 150 14.03 -12.91 20.05
CA ASP A 150 13.21 -13.12 18.86
C ASP A 150 13.76 -12.31 17.67
N LYS A 151 14.32 -11.13 17.95
CA LYS A 151 14.98 -10.29 16.95
C LYS A 151 16.15 -11.01 16.28
N THR A 152 16.91 -11.82 17.02
CA THR A 152 18.04 -12.56 16.45
C THR A 152 17.60 -13.73 15.58
N GLU A 153 16.47 -14.35 15.88
CA GLU A 153 15.89 -15.48 15.15
C GLU A 153 15.06 -15.08 13.91
N LEU A 154 14.72 -13.80 13.76
CA LEU A 154 14.01 -13.33 12.57
C LEU A 154 14.77 -13.62 11.28
N LEU A 155 14.02 -14.06 10.26
CA LEU A 155 14.55 -14.27 8.91
C LEU A 155 15.12 -12.96 8.34
N PRO A 156 16.21 -13.01 7.54
CA PRO A 156 16.83 -11.82 6.95
C PRO A 156 15.84 -10.94 6.17
N LEU A 157 14.87 -11.55 5.48
CA LEU A 157 13.82 -10.83 4.77
C LEU A 157 12.91 -10.04 5.71
N MET A 158 12.52 -10.63 6.85
CA MET A 158 11.70 -9.95 7.85
C MET A 158 12.49 -8.83 8.54
N LYS A 159 13.77 -9.08 8.86
CA LYS A 159 14.68 -8.04 9.36
C LYS A 159 14.79 -6.87 8.38
N SER A 160 14.91 -7.14 7.09
CA SER A 160 14.93 -6.11 6.05
C SER A 160 13.58 -5.37 5.93
N LEU A 161 12.46 -6.06 6.07
CA LEU A 161 11.12 -5.49 5.88
C LEU A 161 10.70 -4.60 7.06
N PHE A 162 11.11 -4.96 8.27
CA PHE A 162 10.86 -4.19 9.50
C PHE A 162 12.06 -3.34 9.93
N HIS A 163 13.18 -3.34 9.18
CA HIS A 163 14.48 -2.75 9.53
C HIS A 163 14.93 -3.02 10.97
N ILE A 164 14.80 -4.29 11.39
CA ILE A 164 15.28 -4.78 12.68
C ILE A 164 16.75 -5.18 12.50
N SER A 165 17.64 -4.65 13.33
CA SER A 165 19.07 -4.97 13.36
C SER A 165 19.36 -6.29 14.08
#